data_AF-A0A2N2E2G3-F1
#
_entry.id   AF-A0A2N2E2G3-F1
#
_cell.length_a   1.000
_cell.length_b   1.000
_cell.length_c   1.000
_cell.angle_alpha   90.00
_cell.angle_beta   90.00
_cell.angle_gamma   90.00
#
_symmetry.space_group_name_H-M   'P 1'
#
loop_
_entity.id
_entity.type
_entity.pdbx_description
1 polymer ?
#
loop_
_entity_poly.entity_id
_entity_poly.type
_entity_poly.pdbx_seq_one_letter_code
_entity_poly.pdbx_strand_id
1 'polypeptide(L)'
;MRLRSALIILTVCFFLPQAVSAEQAYPRLANYFLKYEMTLAEAKELARWDLLILDMEIQENNPQAITLIRKLNPDVKILAYITSQEIINDTSFSNSSLRRKLASRIIDDWRLNDESGKRVVNWPQTSMLNLTEKAEKDVFGYRFNEYLPRFIKDEIKSSGLWDGVFYDNIWGDIAWMNGGNLDFDNDGKRDSALVANSLWSEGVAKLLRLTRELCGNDFLIMGNGRVHWPYQPLLNGMMLEGFPSSWENGGTWKGSMDTYLKLPSKNANPSTPVINVFDNNQANYRLFRFSLASALLGDGYFSFDYDVTNHGQTWWYDEYDIGLGTAQSGAYNILNGGKSDLQPGLWRRDFKNGVAIVNSTDKTQTFAFSKEEFEKLKGIQAPAINNGERINYLKIGALDGIILLKKLTAWQGSGFTNGGFLRIFTPDGKQARNGFFSYISSLPSGSEVVVESHNGDEEYIYSANGLLFRQRNGKIIWQAQPFAAGF
;
A
#
# COMPACT_ATOMS: atom_id res chain seq x y z
N MET A 1 21.14 -4.89 -72.32
CA MET A 1 20.62 -3.61 -71.81
C MET A 1 20.18 -3.85 -70.37
N ARG A 2 20.89 -3.28 -69.38
CA ARG A 2 20.80 -3.69 -67.96
C ARG A 2 19.54 -3.13 -67.29
N LEU A 3 18.76 -4.03 -66.68
CA LEU A 3 17.70 -3.72 -65.71
C LEU A 3 18.28 -2.94 -64.52
N ARG A 4 17.59 -1.87 -64.09
CA ARG A 4 17.75 -1.29 -62.75
C ARG A 4 16.42 -1.41 -62.03
N SER A 5 16.30 -2.44 -61.20
CA SER A 5 15.23 -2.60 -60.22
C SER A 5 15.49 -1.61 -59.08
N ALA A 6 14.58 -0.66 -58.88
CA ALA A 6 14.60 0.22 -57.71
C ALA A 6 13.98 -0.54 -56.52
N LEU A 7 14.82 -0.85 -55.54
CA LEU A 7 14.39 -1.43 -54.27
C LEU A 7 13.82 -0.31 -53.40
N ILE A 8 12.50 -0.25 -53.26
CA ILE A 8 11.83 0.62 -52.27
C ILE A 8 11.90 -0.11 -50.93
N ILE A 9 12.78 0.32 -50.05
CA ILE A 9 12.82 -0.13 -48.65
C ILE A 9 11.74 0.65 -47.90
N LEU A 10 10.60 -0.01 -47.65
CA LEU A 10 9.55 0.50 -46.77
C LEU A 10 10.01 0.27 -45.32
N THR A 11 10.55 1.31 -44.67
CA THR A 11 10.89 1.26 -43.25
C THR A 11 9.60 1.29 -42.43
N VAL A 12 9.07 0.12 -42.09
CA VAL A 12 7.97 0.01 -41.12
C VAL A 12 8.57 0.27 -39.74
N CYS A 13 8.36 1.48 -39.21
CA CYS A 13 8.63 1.79 -37.82
C CYS A 13 7.69 0.95 -36.95
N PHE A 14 8.20 -0.18 -36.44
CA PHE A 14 7.57 -0.86 -35.31
C PHE A 14 7.66 0.09 -34.11
N PHE A 15 6.57 0.80 -33.82
CA PHE A 15 6.33 1.33 -32.49
C PHE A 15 6.17 0.14 -31.56
N LEU A 16 7.27 -0.34 -30.99
CA LEU A 16 7.20 -1.13 -29.77
C LEU A 16 6.56 -0.19 -28.73
N PRO A 17 5.38 -0.49 -28.19
CA PRO A 17 4.90 0.25 -27.02
C PRO A 17 5.95 0.03 -25.95
N GLN A 18 6.76 1.06 -25.69
CA GLN A 18 7.53 1.08 -24.46
C GLN A 18 6.49 1.04 -23.35
N ALA A 19 6.51 -0.04 -22.57
CA ALA A 19 5.82 -0.08 -21.31
C ALA A 19 6.39 1.08 -20.48
N VAL A 20 5.67 2.20 -20.49
CA VAL A 20 5.87 3.25 -19.50
C VAL A 20 5.54 2.56 -18.19
N SER A 21 6.57 2.18 -17.42
CA SER A 21 6.39 1.76 -16.05
C SER A 21 5.55 2.85 -15.40
N ALA A 22 4.35 2.52 -14.92
CA ALA A 22 3.52 3.46 -14.19
C ALA A 22 4.40 4.09 -13.10
N GLU A 23 4.55 5.42 -13.16
CA GLU A 23 5.37 6.16 -12.22
C GLU A 23 4.83 5.86 -10.82
N GLN A 24 5.66 5.32 -9.91
CA GLN A 24 5.22 4.91 -8.57
C GLN A 24 4.60 6.12 -7.85
N ALA A 25 3.28 6.10 -7.71
CA ALA A 25 2.50 7.20 -7.15
C ALA A 25 2.29 6.99 -5.64
N TYR A 26 2.40 8.08 -4.88
CA TYR A 26 2.16 8.11 -3.44
C TYR A 26 1.04 9.12 -3.13
N PRO A 27 0.23 8.87 -2.08
CA PRO A 27 0.28 7.70 -1.19
C PRO A 27 -0.19 6.42 -1.91
N ARG A 28 0.36 5.27 -1.51
CA ARG A 28 -0.16 3.95 -1.89
C ARG A 28 -1.19 3.52 -0.85
N LEU A 29 -2.39 3.17 -1.29
CA LEU A 29 -3.53 2.99 -0.39
C LEU A 29 -4.01 1.54 -0.38
N ALA A 30 -4.19 0.99 0.82
CA ALA A 30 -4.82 -0.29 1.05
C ALA A 30 -6.16 -0.11 1.79
N ASN A 31 -7.12 -0.99 1.54
CA ASN A 31 -8.32 -1.12 2.36
C ASN A 31 -8.46 -2.57 2.82
N TYR A 32 -8.70 -2.74 4.13
CA TYR A 32 -8.95 -4.03 4.76
C TYR A 32 -10.46 -4.12 5.00
N PHE A 33 -11.19 -4.79 4.11
CA PHE A 33 -12.66 -4.79 4.11
C PHE A 33 -13.22 -6.20 4.32
N LEU A 34 -13.56 -6.53 5.57
CA LEU A 34 -13.87 -7.92 5.97
C LEU A 34 -15.37 -8.24 6.07
N LYS A 35 -16.25 -7.41 5.50
CA LYS A 35 -17.65 -7.80 5.40
C LYS A 35 -17.79 -9.00 4.45
N TYR A 36 -18.67 -9.94 4.80
CA TYR A 36 -18.96 -11.10 3.95
C TYR A 36 -19.81 -10.72 2.73
N GLU A 37 -20.42 -9.53 2.75
CA GLU A 37 -21.23 -8.98 1.66
C GLU A 37 -20.78 -7.55 1.34
N MET A 38 -20.89 -7.17 0.07
CA MET A 38 -20.51 -5.87 -0.46
C MET A 38 -21.56 -5.37 -1.45
N THR A 39 -22.07 -4.18 -1.20
CA THR A 39 -22.97 -3.48 -2.11
C THR A 39 -22.22 -2.91 -3.31
N LEU A 40 -22.92 -2.65 -4.43
CA LEU A 40 -22.31 -1.99 -5.58
C LEU A 40 -21.89 -0.54 -5.31
N ALA A 41 -22.46 0.11 -4.29
CA ALA A 41 -22.02 1.44 -3.86
C ALA A 41 -20.67 1.36 -3.15
N GLU A 42 -20.51 0.42 -2.20
CA GLU A 42 -19.22 0.15 -1.55
C GLU A 42 -18.16 -0.26 -2.58
N ALA A 43 -18.52 -1.10 -3.56
CA ALA A 43 -17.61 -1.48 -4.64
C ALA A 43 -17.10 -0.27 -5.46
N LYS A 44 -17.94 0.74 -5.70
CA LYS A 44 -17.51 1.97 -6.39
C LYS A 44 -16.54 2.79 -5.55
N GLU A 45 -16.78 2.88 -4.24
CA GLU A 45 -15.84 3.56 -3.33
C GLU A 45 -14.52 2.79 -3.25
N LEU A 46 -14.57 1.47 -3.00
CA LEU A 46 -13.39 0.60 -2.86
C LEU A 46 -12.50 0.58 -4.11
N ALA A 47 -13.05 0.86 -5.29
CA ALA A 47 -12.26 1.00 -6.52
C ALA A 47 -11.19 2.11 -6.46
N ARG A 48 -11.28 3.04 -5.50
CA ARG A 48 -10.32 4.14 -5.33
C ARG A 48 -9.01 3.72 -4.67
N TRP A 49 -8.93 2.53 -4.09
CA TRP A 49 -7.72 2.00 -3.45
C TRP A 49 -6.88 1.19 -4.43
N ASP A 50 -5.57 1.13 -4.17
CA ASP A 50 -4.60 0.40 -4.98
C ASP A 50 -4.51 -1.09 -4.60
N LEU A 51 -4.73 -1.39 -3.32
CA LEU A 51 -4.74 -2.73 -2.75
C LEU A 51 -5.99 -2.95 -1.90
N LEU A 52 -6.72 -4.03 -2.18
CA LEU A 52 -7.88 -4.45 -1.42
C LEU A 52 -7.62 -5.81 -0.80
N ILE A 53 -7.90 -5.94 0.48
CA ILE A 53 -7.98 -7.22 1.17
C ILE A 53 -9.45 -7.40 1.53
N LEU A 54 -10.13 -8.32 0.84
CA LEU A 54 -11.56 -8.55 0.99
C LEU A 54 -11.82 -9.91 1.61
N ASP A 55 -12.91 -10.06 2.33
CA ASP A 55 -13.36 -11.37 2.78
C ASP A 55 -13.59 -12.32 1.59
N MET A 56 -13.13 -13.57 1.70
CA MET A 56 -13.29 -14.54 0.61
C MET A 56 -14.76 -14.76 0.21
N GLU A 57 -15.71 -14.61 1.15
CA GLU A 57 -17.14 -14.84 0.90
C GLU A 57 -17.75 -13.86 -0.11
N ILE A 58 -17.09 -12.71 -0.36
CA ILE A 58 -17.51 -11.78 -1.41
C ILE A 58 -17.55 -12.46 -2.78
N GLN A 59 -16.70 -13.46 -3.03
CA GLN A 59 -16.73 -14.27 -4.24
C GLN A 59 -18.08 -14.97 -4.45
N GLU A 60 -18.68 -15.49 -3.39
CA GLU A 60 -19.94 -16.25 -3.50
C GLU A 60 -21.15 -15.33 -3.37
N ASN A 61 -21.09 -14.36 -2.46
CA ASN A 61 -22.22 -13.50 -2.15
C ASN A 61 -22.39 -12.38 -3.19
N ASN A 62 -21.29 -11.77 -3.65
CA ASN A 62 -21.31 -10.60 -4.53
C ASN A 62 -20.15 -10.57 -5.57
N PRO A 63 -19.94 -11.60 -6.41
CA PRO A 63 -18.84 -11.63 -7.39
C PRO A 63 -18.86 -10.45 -8.39
N GLN A 64 -20.04 -9.91 -8.69
CA GLN A 64 -20.23 -8.72 -9.50
C GLN A 64 -19.58 -7.47 -8.90
N ALA A 65 -19.43 -7.40 -7.57
CA ALA A 65 -18.80 -6.27 -6.89
C ALA A 65 -17.29 -6.24 -7.18
N ILE A 66 -16.61 -7.39 -7.10
CA ILE A 66 -15.19 -7.54 -7.49
C ILE A 66 -15.00 -7.18 -8.96
N THR A 67 -15.89 -7.64 -9.83
CA THR A 67 -15.84 -7.32 -11.27
C THR A 67 -16.02 -5.82 -11.53
N LEU A 68 -16.91 -5.15 -10.79
CA LEU A 68 -17.11 -3.70 -10.89
C LEU A 68 -15.88 -2.92 -10.42
N ILE A 69 -15.26 -3.32 -9.31
CA ILE A 69 -14.02 -2.73 -8.82
C ILE A 69 -12.94 -2.76 -9.91
N ARG A 70 -12.68 -3.93 -10.50
CA ARG A 70 -11.68 -4.08 -11.57
C ARG A 70 -12.01 -3.26 -12.83
N LYS A 71 -13.30 -3.10 -13.14
CA LYS A 71 -13.71 -2.25 -14.26
C LYS A 71 -13.40 -0.77 -14.02
N LEU A 72 -13.55 -0.31 -12.78
CA LEU A 72 -13.32 1.09 -12.40
C LEU A 72 -11.85 1.38 -12.13
N ASN A 73 -11.11 0.39 -11.64
CA ASN A 73 -9.68 0.45 -11.40
C ASN A 73 -9.02 -0.85 -11.92
N PRO A 74 -8.53 -0.85 -13.17
CA PRO A 74 -7.88 -2.03 -13.75
C PRO A 74 -6.56 -2.44 -13.08
N ASP A 75 -5.92 -1.52 -12.37
CA ASP A 75 -4.59 -1.74 -11.75
C ASP A 75 -4.67 -2.24 -10.31
N VAL A 76 -5.88 -2.23 -9.71
CA VAL A 76 -6.12 -2.69 -8.34
C VAL A 76 -5.64 -4.13 -8.12
N LYS A 77 -5.01 -4.37 -6.96
CA LYS A 77 -4.72 -5.71 -6.45
C LYS A 77 -5.77 -6.12 -5.43
N ILE A 78 -6.36 -7.30 -5.59
CA ILE A 78 -7.43 -7.79 -4.72
C ILE A 78 -7.01 -9.13 -4.13
N LEU A 79 -6.90 -9.20 -2.81
CA LEU A 79 -6.50 -10.40 -2.06
C LEU A 79 -7.68 -10.95 -1.26
N ALA A 80 -7.80 -12.28 -1.23
CA ALA A 80 -8.77 -12.95 -0.37
C ALA A 80 -8.23 -13.07 1.06
N TYR A 81 -8.94 -12.53 2.04
CA TYR A 81 -8.67 -12.73 3.46
C TYR A 81 -9.05 -14.15 3.90
N ILE A 82 -8.13 -14.81 4.61
CA ILE A 82 -8.26 -16.19 5.07
C ILE A 82 -7.76 -16.32 6.50
N THR A 83 -8.59 -16.83 7.40
CA THR A 83 -8.18 -17.21 8.76
C THR A 83 -7.28 -18.44 8.69
N SER A 84 -5.96 -18.25 8.73
CA SER A 84 -5.00 -19.32 8.40
C SER A 84 -4.70 -20.28 9.54
N GLN A 85 -4.94 -19.86 10.78
CA GLN A 85 -4.60 -20.61 12.00
C GLN A 85 -5.81 -20.89 12.89
N GLU A 86 -6.99 -20.39 12.50
CA GLU A 86 -8.22 -20.46 13.27
C GLU A 86 -9.41 -20.70 12.33
N ILE A 87 -10.48 -21.28 12.88
CA ILE A 87 -11.77 -21.33 12.20
C ILE A 87 -12.89 -20.98 13.16
N ILE A 88 -13.91 -20.28 12.65
CA ILE A 88 -15.13 -20.02 13.39
C ILE A 88 -15.83 -21.33 13.75
N ASN A 89 -16.33 -21.43 14.98
CA ASN A 89 -16.97 -22.64 15.49
C ASN A 89 -18.35 -22.87 14.84
N ASP A 90 -19.06 -21.79 14.54
CA ASP A 90 -20.36 -21.83 13.86
C ASP A 90 -20.23 -21.28 12.43
N THR A 91 -20.47 -22.14 11.44
CA THR A 91 -20.49 -21.76 10.01
C THR A 91 -21.91 -21.79 9.42
N SER A 92 -22.95 -21.84 10.26
CA SER A 92 -24.34 -21.97 9.82
C SER A 92 -24.95 -20.69 9.22
N PHE A 93 -24.23 -19.56 9.25
CA PHE A 93 -24.65 -18.30 8.63
C PHE A 93 -24.97 -18.46 7.14
N SER A 94 -26.06 -17.88 6.63
CA SER A 94 -26.45 -18.09 5.22
C SER A 94 -25.37 -17.69 4.20
N ASN A 95 -24.57 -16.67 4.52
CA ASN A 95 -23.58 -16.03 3.65
C ASN A 95 -22.13 -16.52 3.86
N SER A 96 -21.90 -17.69 4.48
CA SER A 96 -20.57 -18.27 4.76
C SER A 96 -20.25 -19.54 3.95
N SER A 97 -20.57 -19.54 2.66
CA SER A 97 -20.48 -20.73 1.79
C SER A 97 -19.06 -21.30 1.71
N LEU A 98 -18.04 -20.46 1.50
CA LEU A 98 -16.66 -20.91 1.40
C LEU A 98 -16.11 -21.37 2.75
N ARG A 99 -16.48 -20.73 3.85
CA ARG A 99 -16.13 -21.16 5.21
C ARG A 99 -16.76 -22.49 5.57
N ARG A 100 -18.02 -22.73 5.20
CA ARG A 100 -18.64 -24.06 5.34
C ARG A 100 -17.88 -25.11 4.55
N LYS A 101 -17.52 -24.79 3.31
CA LYS A 101 -16.75 -25.70 2.46
C LYS A 101 -15.38 -26.02 3.06
N LEU A 102 -14.66 -25.00 3.54
CA LEU A 102 -13.39 -25.17 4.26
C LEU A 102 -13.58 -26.05 5.51
N ALA A 103 -14.55 -25.70 6.37
CA ALA A 103 -14.84 -26.39 7.62
C ALA A 103 -15.26 -27.84 7.43
N SER A 104 -15.96 -28.18 6.33
CA SER A 104 -16.46 -29.53 6.05
C SER A 104 -15.35 -30.59 5.93
N ARG A 105 -14.10 -30.15 5.75
CA ARG A 105 -12.92 -31.01 5.63
C ARG A 105 -12.03 -31.00 6.87
N ILE A 106 -12.31 -30.15 7.85
CA ILE A 106 -11.52 -30.06 9.08
C ILE A 106 -11.96 -31.19 10.02
N ILE A 107 -11.07 -32.18 10.16
CA ILE A 107 -11.21 -33.27 11.13
C ILE A 107 -10.89 -32.78 12.55
N ASP A 108 -11.34 -33.53 13.55
CA ASP A 108 -11.17 -33.13 14.96
C ASP A 108 -9.72 -33.07 15.43
N ASP A 109 -8.82 -33.90 14.87
CA ASP A 109 -7.39 -33.88 15.21
C ASP A 109 -6.64 -32.67 14.65
N TRP A 110 -7.23 -31.96 13.70
CA TRP A 110 -6.66 -30.69 13.21
C TRP A 110 -7.00 -29.51 14.10
N ARG A 111 -7.83 -29.66 15.12
CA ARG A 111 -8.08 -28.60 16.10
C ARG A 111 -7.06 -28.72 17.22
N LEU A 112 -6.40 -27.61 17.55
CA LEU A 112 -5.37 -27.57 18.58
C LEU A 112 -5.98 -27.71 19.98
N ASN A 113 -5.42 -28.61 20.77
CA ASN A 113 -5.86 -28.91 22.13
C ASN A 113 -4.81 -28.51 23.16
N ASP A 114 -5.26 -28.42 24.41
CA ASP A 114 -4.39 -28.47 25.57
C ASP A 114 -4.25 -29.90 26.11
N GLU A 115 -3.41 -30.09 27.12
CA GLU A 115 -3.12 -31.42 27.71
C GLU A 115 -4.35 -32.12 28.31
N SER A 116 -5.45 -31.39 28.54
CA SER A 116 -6.72 -31.95 29.02
C SER A 116 -7.69 -32.34 27.89
N GLY A 117 -7.29 -32.12 26.63
CA GLY A 117 -8.11 -32.32 25.44
C GLY A 117 -9.07 -31.17 25.14
N LYS A 118 -8.93 -30.01 25.81
CA LYS A 118 -9.79 -28.85 25.56
C LYS A 118 -9.25 -28.02 24.39
N ARG A 119 -10.16 -27.51 23.55
CA ARG A 119 -9.80 -26.66 22.41
C ARG A 119 -9.12 -25.37 22.85
N VAL A 120 -8.02 -25.05 22.18
CA VAL A 120 -7.33 -23.76 22.31
C VAL A 120 -8.07 -22.71 21.49
N VAL A 121 -8.26 -21.53 22.09
CA VAL A 121 -9.02 -20.41 21.52
C VAL A 121 -8.16 -19.15 21.62
N ASN A 122 -7.96 -18.45 20.50
CA ASN A 122 -7.32 -17.15 20.48
C ASN A 122 -8.36 -16.04 20.32
N TRP A 123 -9.28 -16.17 19.35
CA TRP A 123 -10.39 -15.24 19.19
C TRP A 123 -11.72 -15.81 19.71
N PRO A 124 -12.62 -15.01 20.32
CA PRO A 124 -13.92 -15.52 20.75
C PRO A 124 -14.68 -16.25 19.63
N GLN A 125 -15.26 -17.40 19.97
CA GLN A 125 -16.05 -18.25 19.06
C GLN A 125 -15.26 -18.88 17.89
N THR A 126 -13.93 -18.90 17.96
CA THR A 126 -13.09 -19.69 17.04
C THR A 126 -12.51 -20.92 17.75
N SER A 127 -11.86 -21.77 16.97
CA SER A 127 -10.93 -22.80 17.42
C SER A 127 -9.62 -22.66 16.67
N MET A 128 -8.50 -22.73 17.38
CA MET A 128 -7.17 -22.82 16.77
C MET A 128 -7.02 -24.15 16.01
N LEU A 129 -6.27 -24.12 14.92
CA LEU A 129 -5.96 -25.27 14.10
C LEU A 129 -4.50 -25.68 14.28
N ASN A 130 -4.26 -26.98 14.41
CA ASN A 130 -2.95 -27.58 14.53
C ASN A 130 -2.26 -27.60 13.15
N LEU A 131 -1.37 -26.64 12.93
CA LEU A 131 -0.60 -26.51 11.69
C LEU A 131 0.62 -27.43 11.63
N THR A 132 0.87 -28.23 12.65
CA THR A 132 2.13 -28.98 12.80
C THR A 132 2.08 -30.34 12.11
N GLU A 133 3.24 -30.98 11.93
CA GLU A 133 3.33 -32.36 11.43
C GLU A 133 2.88 -33.41 12.47
N LYS A 134 2.53 -33.00 13.69
CA LYS A 134 1.97 -33.88 14.72
C LYS A 134 0.48 -34.15 14.53
N ALA A 135 -0.24 -33.26 13.82
CA ALA A 135 -1.63 -33.50 13.49
C ALA A 135 -1.82 -34.77 12.65
N GLU A 136 -2.94 -35.45 12.83
CA GLU A 136 -3.29 -36.61 12.00
C GLU A 136 -3.59 -36.21 10.55
N LYS A 137 -3.51 -37.20 9.65
CA LYS A 137 -3.89 -37.01 8.26
C LYS A 137 -5.38 -37.29 8.07
N ASP A 138 -6.04 -36.51 7.22
CA ASP A 138 -7.39 -36.81 6.78
C ASP A 138 -7.43 -38.06 5.87
N VAL A 139 -8.64 -38.44 5.46
CA VAL A 139 -8.86 -39.62 4.57
C VAL A 139 -8.21 -39.48 3.18
N PHE A 140 -7.74 -38.29 2.82
CA PHE A 140 -7.00 -38.02 1.57
C PHE A 140 -5.48 -37.91 1.80
N GLY A 141 -5.02 -38.15 3.03
CA GLY A 141 -3.62 -38.19 3.39
C GLY A 141 -3.00 -36.82 3.65
N TYR A 142 -3.80 -35.77 3.84
CA TYR A 142 -3.33 -34.41 4.10
C TYR A 142 -3.40 -34.05 5.59
N ARG A 143 -2.54 -33.14 6.04
CA ARG A 143 -2.74 -32.36 7.26
C ARG A 143 -3.35 -31.00 6.95
N PHE A 144 -3.75 -30.23 7.95
CA PHE A 144 -4.33 -28.91 7.71
C PHE A 144 -3.37 -27.96 6.96
N ASN A 145 -2.07 -27.99 7.30
CA ASN A 145 -1.02 -27.25 6.62
C ASN A 145 -0.77 -27.67 5.15
N GLU A 146 -1.39 -28.78 4.70
CA GLU A 146 -1.39 -29.25 3.30
C GLU A 146 -2.74 -29.03 2.62
N TYR A 147 -3.83 -29.13 3.38
CA TYR A 147 -5.19 -28.92 2.90
C TYR A 147 -5.47 -27.45 2.59
N LEU A 148 -5.14 -26.52 3.49
CA LEU A 148 -5.45 -25.11 3.29
C LEU A 148 -4.81 -24.53 2.01
N PRO A 149 -3.51 -24.77 1.69
CA PRO A 149 -2.94 -24.36 0.41
C PRO A 149 -3.67 -24.90 -0.83
N ARG A 150 -4.22 -26.12 -0.74
CA ARG A 150 -5.02 -26.72 -1.82
C ARG A 150 -6.38 -26.06 -1.93
N PHE A 151 -7.04 -25.76 -0.81
CA PHE A 151 -8.25 -24.95 -0.81
C PHE A 151 -8.01 -23.58 -1.47
N ILE A 152 -6.89 -22.91 -1.16
CA ILE A 152 -6.53 -21.64 -1.84
C ILE A 152 -6.36 -21.84 -3.33
N LYS A 153 -5.65 -22.88 -3.78
CA LYS A 153 -5.50 -23.15 -5.22
C LYS A 153 -6.85 -23.45 -5.89
N ASP A 154 -7.64 -24.33 -5.29
CA ASP A 154 -8.78 -24.98 -5.94
C ASP A 154 -10.07 -24.18 -5.84
N GLU A 155 -10.21 -23.29 -4.84
CA GLU A 155 -11.43 -22.50 -4.59
C GLU A 155 -11.22 -20.99 -4.73
N ILE A 156 -10.05 -20.49 -4.35
CA ILE A 156 -9.75 -19.05 -4.36
C ILE A 156 -9.07 -18.68 -5.68
N LYS A 157 -7.86 -19.20 -5.96
CA LYS A 157 -7.13 -18.86 -7.18
C LYS A 157 -7.89 -19.27 -8.44
N SER A 158 -8.52 -20.45 -8.44
CA SER A 158 -9.23 -21.00 -9.60
C SER A 158 -10.45 -20.16 -10.03
N SER A 159 -11.02 -19.34 -9.15
CA SER A 159 -12.18 -18.48 -9.47
C SER A 159 -11.81 -17.36 -10.45
N GLY A 160 -10.53 -17.01 -10.54
CA GLY A 160 -10.03 -15.91 -11.39
C GLY A 160 -10.35 -14.51 -10.86
N LEU A 161 -10.93 -14.39 -9.66
CA LEU A 161 -11.31 -13.10 -9.07
C LEU A 161 -10.18 -12.43 -8.27
N TRP A 162 -9.20 -13.20 -7.81
CA TRP A 162 -8.19 -12.78 -6.83
C TRP A 162 -6.79 -12.71 -7.41
N ASP A 163 -6.04 -11.64 -7.09
CA ASP A 163 -4.61 -11.52 -7.39
C ASP A 163 -3.73 -12.28 -6.39
N GLY A 164 -4.29 -12.69 -5.26
CA GLY A 164 -3.55 -13.36 -4.20
C GLY A 164 -4.38 -13.67 -2.97
N VAL A 165 -3.68 -14.08 -1.92
CA VAL A 165 -4.24 -14.41 -0.61
C VAL A 165 -3.61 -13.55 0.48
N PHE A 166 -4.42 -13.15 1.45
CA PHE A 166 -4.00 -12.56 2.70
C PHE A 166 -4.30 -13.57 3.81
N TYR A 167 -3.25 -14.15 4.38
CA TYR A 167 -3.40 -15.05 5.50
C TYR A 167 -3.34 -14.30 6.82
N ASP A 168 -4.38 -14.45 7.62
CA ASP A 168 -4.41 -13.85 8.94
C ASP A 168 -3.53 -14.62 9.94
N ASN A 169 -2.98 -13.89 10.93
CA ASN A 169 -2.25 -14.43 12.07
C ASN A 169 -1.04 -15.33 11.74
N ILE A 170 -0.15 -14.98 10.82
CA ILE A 170 1.00 -15.82 10.42
C ILE A 170 2.17 -15.69 11.41
N TRP A 171 1.97 -16.13 12.66
CA TRP A 171 3.01 -16.05 13.70
C TRP A 171 4.09 -17.12 13.55
N GLY A 172 5.32 -16.76 13.92
CA GLY A 172 6.44 -17.71 14.01
C GLY A 172 6.58 -18.41 15.36
N ASP A 173 5.77 -18.03 16.34
CA ASP A 173 5.74 -18.56 17.69
C ASP A 173 4.30 -18.66 18.20
N ILE A 174 4.05 -19.65 19.07
CA ILE A 174 2.72 -19.97 19.59
C ILE A 174 2.69 -20.28 21.08
N ALA A 175 3.86 -20.54 21.70
CA ALA A 175 3.96 -20.98 23.10
C ALA A 175 3.43 -19.99 24.15
N TRP A 176 3.09 -18.76 23.75
CA TRP A 176 2.42 -17.76 24.59
C TRP A 176 0.91 -18.03 24.73
N MET A 177 0.31 -18.74 23.77
CA MET A 177 -1.12 -18.99 23.70
C MET A 177 -1.57 -19.97 24.77
N ASN A 178 -2.78 -19.77 25.34
CA ASN A 178 -3.34 -20.61 26.41
C ASN A 178 -2.39 -20.80 27.62
N GLY A 179 -1.61 -19.78 27.98
CA GLY A 179 -0.59 -19.90 29.03
C GLY A 179 0.55 -20.89 28.68
N GLY A 180 0.67 -21.20 27.40
CA GLY A 180 1.53 -22.21 26.79
C GLY A 180 1.08 -23.64 27.01
N ASN A 181 -0.13 -23.89 27.52
CA ASN A 181 -0.69 -25.23 27.63
C ASN A 181 -1.22 -25.68 26.26
N LEU A 182 -0.34 -26.31 25.49
CA LEU A 182 -0.57 -26.77 24.12
C LEU A 182 -0.11 -28.23 24.03
N ASP A 183 -0.92 -29.07 23.41
CA ASP A 183 -0.65 -30.49 23.16
C ASP A 183 -0.86 -30.74 21.66
N PHE A 184 0.24 -30.83 20.91
CA PHE A 184 0.21 -30.93 19.46
C PHE A 184 0.00 -32.36 18.95
N ASP A 185 0.28 -33.39 19.76
CA ASP A 185 0.09 -34.80 19.40
C ASP A 185 -1.00 -35.53 20.20
N ASN A 186 -1.74 -34.80 21.04
CA ASN A 186 -2.86 -35.27 21.85
C ASN A 186 -2.46 -36.43 22.78
N ASP A 187 -1.22 -36.44 23.29
CA ASP A 187 -0.72 -37.50 24.19
C ASP A 187 -1.10 -37.28 25.66
N GLY A 188 -1.84 -36.20 25.95
CA GLY A 188 -2.26 -35.80 27.28
C GLY A 188 -1.16 -35.12 28.09
N LYS A 189 -0.08 -34.67 27.44
CA LYS A 189 0.99 -33.89 28.06
C LYS A 189 1.22 -32.61 27.29
N ARG A 190 1.39 -31.52 28.04
CA ARG A 190 1.81 -30.24 27.48
C ARG A 190 3.18 -30.34 26.81
N ASP A 191 3.27 -29.82 25.59
CA ASP A 191 4.51 -29.57 24.89
C ASP A 191 5.33 -28.43 25.51
N SER A 192 6.65 -28.59 25.54
CA SER A 192 7.54 -27.52 25.98
C SER A 192 7.49 -26.32 25.01
N ALA A 193 7.71 -25.10 25.51
CA ALA A 193 7.68 -23.89 24.68
C ALA A 193 8.65 -23.95 23.47
N LEU A 194 9.81 -24.59 23.63
CA LEU A 194 10.78 -24.79 22.54
C LEU A 194 10.20 -25.69 21.44
N VAL A 195 9.62 -26.81 21.82
CA VAL A 195 9.01 -27.77 20.89
C VAL A 195 7.80 -27.14 20.19
N ALA A 196 6.91 -26.51 20.96
CA ALA A 196 5.73 -25.82 20.44
C ALA A 196 6.09 -24.80 19.36
N ASN A 197 7.05 -23.91 19.63
CA ASN A 197 7.47 -22.89 18.66
C ASN A 197 8.16 -23.48 17.43
N SER A 198 9.00 -24.51 17.59
CA SER A 198 9.65 -25.19 16.45
C SER A 198 8.61 -25.81 15.52
N LEU A 199 7.73 -26.67 16.07
CA LEU A 199 6.69 -27.37 15.32
C LEU A 199 5.73 -26.40 14.63
N TRP A 200 5.32 -25.33 15.33
CA TRP A 200 4.48 -24.30 14.75
C TRP A 200 5.17 -23.62 13.57
N SER A 201 6.42 -23.20 13.79
CA SER A 201 7.13 -22.43 12.80
C SER A 201 7.38 -23.20 11.50
N GLU A 202 7.68 -24.50 11.63
CA GLU A 202 7.84 -25.46 10.52
C GLU A 202 6.52 -25.70 9.79
N GLY A 203 5.42 -25.86 10.54
CA GLY A 203 4.08 -26.06 9.99
C GLY A 203 3.61 -24.88 9.14
N VAL A 204 3.77 -23.66 9.65
CA VAL A 204 3.46 -22.42 8.93
C VAL A 204 4.37 -22.26 7.70
N ALA A 205 5.68 -22.53 7.82
CA ALA A 205 6.60 -22.47 6.67
C ALA A 205 6.18 -23.45 5.57
N LYS A 206 5.74 -24.66 5.93
CA LYS A 206 5.23 -25.66 4.99
C LYS A 206 3.96 -25.18 4.29
N LEU A 207 3.00 -24.60 5.03
CA LEU A 207 1.80 -23.99 4.46
C LEU A 207 2.17 -22.92 3.42
N LEU A 208 3.01 -21.95 3.78
CA LEU A 208 3.40 -20.86 2.88
C LEU A 208 4.13 -21.37 1.63
N ARG A 209 5.06 -22.30 1.80
CA ARG A 209 5.81 -22.90 0.69
C ARG A 209 4.88 -23.66 -0.25
N LEU A 210 3.97 -24.47 0.28
CA LEU A 210 3.03 -25.22 -0.54
C LEU A 210 2.04 -24.29 -1.26
N THR A 211 1.58 -23.21 -0.63
CA THR A 211 0.75 -22.20 -1.31
C THR A 211 1.51 -21.60 -2.48
N ARG A 212 2.79 -21.24 -2.31
CA ARG A 212 3.64 -20.74 -3.40
C ARG A 212 3.83 -21.76 -4.52
N GLU A 213 4.13 -23.02 -4.18
CA GLU A 213 4.30 -24.11 -5.15
C GLU A 213 3.02 -24.37 -5.97
N LEU A 214 1.85 -24.36 -5.31
CA LEU A 214 0.56 -24.63 -5.94
C LEU A 214 -0.01 -23.43 -6.72
N CYS A 215 0.18 -22.21 -6.21
CA CYS A 215 -0.40 -21.00 -6.77
C CYS A 215 0.56 -20.25 -7.70
N GLY A 216 1.85 -20.56 -7.71
CA GLY A 216 2.85 -19.91 -8.55
C GLY A 216 3.33 -18.57 -8.00
N ASN A 217 4.34 -18.01 -8.67
CA ASN A 217 5.03 -16.80 -8.20
C ASN A 217 4.22 -15.51 -8.44
N ASP A 218 3.33 -15.48 -9.43
CA ASP A 218 2.52 -14.30 -9.74
C ASP A 218 1.35 -14.10 -8.77
N PHE A 219 0.96 -15.14 -8.02
CA PHE A 219 -0.09 -15.06 -7.02
C PHE A 219 0.46 -14.44 -5.73
N LEU A 220 -0.08 -13.30 -5.31
CA LEU A 220 0.44 -12.59 -4.14
C LEU A 220 0.12 -13.37 -2.85
N ILE A 221 1.08 -13.44 -1.92
CA ILE A 221 0.88 -14.03 -0.59
C ILE A 221 1.26 -12.98 0.45
N MET A 222 0.27 -12.48 1.19
CA MET A 222 0.48 -11.56 2.30
C MET A 222 0.10 -12.20 3.63
N GLY A 223 0.70 -11.70 4.72
CA GLY A 223 0.38 -12.12 6.08
C GLY A 223 -0.01 -10.95 7.00
N ASN A 224 -0.72 -11.26 8.07
CA ASN A 224 -0.81 -10.45 9.30
C ASN A 224 -0.02 -11.14 10.42
N GLY A 225 0.14 -10.48 11.56
CA GLY A 225 0.71 -11.01 12.79
C GLY A 225 2.11 -10.44 13.05
N ARG A 226 2.71 -10.90 14.16
CA ARG A 226 4.11 -10.60 14.46
C ARG A 226 5.03 -11.13 13.35
N VAL A 227 5.90 -10.27 12.83
CA VAL A 227 6.79 -10.64 11.72
C VAL A 227 7.79 -11.71 12.14
N HIS A 228 7.77 -12.83 11.42
CA HIS A 228 8.78 -13.88 11.52
C HIS A 228 9.67 -13.85 10.26
N TRP A 229 10.94 -13.48 10.45
CA TRP A 229 11.87 -13.22 9.34
C TRP A 229 12.09 -14.40 8.38
N PRO A 230 12.18 -15.67 8.85
CA PRO A 230 12.28 -16.84 7.96
C PRO A 230 11.14 -17.00 6.94
N TYR A 231 9.95 -16.45 7.19
CA TYR A 231 8.83 -16.54 6.25
C TYR A 231 8.91 -15.55 5.10
N GLN A 232 9.62 -14.44 5.30
CA GLN A 232 9.52 -13.29 4.41
C GLN A 232 9.86 -13.60 2.94
N PRO A 233 10.84 -14.46 2.60
CA PRO A 233 11.11 -14.83 1.21
C PRO A 233 9.94 -15.52 0.48
N LEU A 234 8.95 -16.06 1.22
CA LEU A 234 7.75 -16.68 0.66
C LEU A 234 6.57 -15.70 0.53
N LEU A 235 6.65 -14.56 1.22
CA LEU A 235 5.59 -13.56 1.33
C LEU A 235 5.92 -12.33 0.46
N ASN A 236 4.91 -11.79 -0.20
CA ASN A 236 4.96 -10.50 -0.88
C ASN A 236 4.84 -9.34 0.11
N GLY A 237 4.24 -9.53 1.28
CA GLY A 237 4.17 -8.46 2.28
C GLY A 237 3.59 -8.92 3.60
N MET A 238 3.75 -8.06 4.62
CA MET A 238 3.10 -8.18 5.91
C MET A 238 2.29 -6.92 6.20
N MET A 239 1.12 -7.08 6.79
CA MET A 239 0.40 -6.00 7.43
C MET A 239 0.87 -5.86 8.89
N LEU A 240 1.28 -4.65 9.26
CA LEU A 240 1.46 -4.25 10.65
C LEU A 240 0.17 -3.58 11.11
N GLU A 241 -0.72 -4.39 11.69
CA GLU A 241 -2.04 -3.98 12.16
C GLU A 241 -1.96 -3.27 13.52
N GLY A 242 -2.86 -2.30 13.73
CA GLY A 242 -2.89 -1.50 14.95
C GLY A 242 -1.62 -0.68 15.15
N PHE A 243 -1.05 -0.11 14.07
CA PHE A 243 0.24 0.58 14.12
C PHE A 243 0.25 1.78 15.09
N PRO A 244 1.28 1.93 15.95
CA PRO A 244 2.38 0.98 16.17
C PRO A 244 1.91 -0.32 16.83
N SER A 245 2.14 -1.46 16.16
CA SER A 245 1.63 -2.75 16.59
C SER A 245 2.26 -3.15 17.91
N SER A 246 1.43 -3.38 18.94
CA SER A 246 1.88 -3.60 20.32
C SER A 246 2.79 -4.83 20.49
N TRP A 247 2.67 -5.82 19.61
CA TRP A 247 3.47 -7.04 19.59
C TRP A 247 4.73 -6.95 18.72
N GLU A 248 4.86 -5.92 17.88
CA GLU A 248 5.93 -5.86 16.89
C GLU A 248 7.16 -5.13 17.43
N ASN A 249 8.29 -5.83 17.46
CA ASN A 249 9.62 -5.29 17.78
C ASN A 249 9.63 -4.32 18.99
N GLY A 250 8.97 -4.73 20.08
CA GLY A 250 8.88 -3.97 21.33
C GLY A 250 7.65 -3.06 21.47
N GLY A 251 6.70 -3.09 20.53
CA GLY A 251 5.43 -2.37 20.68
C GLY A 251 5.57 -0.85 20.58
N THR A 252 6.59 -0.38 19.86
CA THR A 252 6.89 1.05 19.73
C THR A 252 6.88 1.47 18.27
N TRP A 253 6.67 2.77 18.01
CA TRP A 253 6.81 3.35 16.67
C TRP A 253 8.16 2.98 16.03
N LYS A 254 9.27 3.10 16.77
CA LYS A 254 10.61 2.72 16.27
C LYS A 254 10.65 1.24 15.90
N GLY A 255 10.09 0.38 16.74
CA GLY A 255 10.04 -1.07 16.52
C GLY A 255 9.29 -1.42 15.23
N SER A 256 8.06 -0.96 15.12
CA SER A 256 7.22 -1.20 13.94
C SER A 256 7.82 -0.60 12.68
N MET A 257 8.39 0.61 12.73
CA MET A 257 9.06 1.23 11.58
C MET A 257 10.33 0.50 11.16
N ASP A 258 11.12 -0.01 12.12
CA ASP A 258 12.31 -0.81 11.82
C ASP A 258 11.93 -2.11 11.09
N THR A 259 10.85 -2.77 11.51
CA THR A 259 10.29 -3.93 10.79
C THR A 259 9.76 -3.53 9.42
N TYR A 260 8.90 -2.51 9.35
CA TYR A 260 8.26 -2.03 8.12
C TYR A 260 9.26 -1.68 7.02
N LEU A 261 10.31 -0.92 7.34
CA LEU A 261 11.32 -0.50 6.36
C LEU A 261 12.24 -1.66 5.92
N LYS A 262 12.34 -2.74 6.69
CA LYS A 262 13.14 -3.93 6.33
C LYS A 262 12.40 -4.91 5.44
N LEU A 263 11.07 -4.98 5.54
CA LEU A 263 10.23 -5.94 4.80
C LEU A 263 10.52 -5.99 3.29
N PRO A 264 10.60 -4.85 2.54
CA PRO A 264 10.87 -4.88 1.11
C PRO A 264 12.19 -5.57 0.71
N SER A 265 13.19 -5.56 1.59
CA SER A 265 14.48 -6.23 1.33
C SER A 265 14.45 -7.75 1.56
N LYS A 266 13.38 -8.26 2.18
CA LYS A 266 13.23 -9.67 2.58
C LYS A 266 12.07 -10.36 1.88
N ASN A 267 11.07 -9.61 1.43
CA ASN A 267 9.90 -10.15 0.76
C ASN A 267 10.16 -10.60 -0.68
N ALA A 268 9.32 -11.51 -1.15
CA ALA A 268 9.17 -11.79 -2.58
C ALA A 268 8.68 -10.55 -3.32
N ASN A 269 9.03 -10.44 -4.61
CA ASN A 269 8.59 -9.34 -5.46
C ASN A 269 7.26 -9.66 -6.16
N PRO A 270 6.37 -8.66 -6.37
CA PRO A 270 6.45 -7.32 -5.82
C PRO A 270 6.25 -7.31 -4.30
N SER A 271 6.90 -6.38 -3.60
CA SER A 271 6.73 -6.22 -2.17
C SER A 271 5.58 -5.25 -1.84
N THR A 272 4.71 -5.65 -0.91
CA THR A 272 3.45 -4.98 -0.56
C THR A 272 3.23 -4.88 0.96
N PRO A 273 4.17 -4.34 1.76
CA PRO A 273 3.94 -4.16 3.19
C PRO A 273 2.83 -3.14 3.43
N VAL A 274 2.06 -3.33 4.50
CA VAL A 274 0.93 -2.44 4.85
C VAL A 274 1.10 -1.95 6.28
N ILE A 275 0.98 -0.65 6.48
CA ILE A 275 0.68 -0.09 7.80
C ILE A 275 -0.84 0.05 7.88
N ASN A 276 -1.48 -0.72 8.76
CA ASN A 276 -2.88 -0.55 9.09
C ASN A 276 -3.01 0.06 10.49
N VAL A 277 -3.94 0.99 10.63
CA VAL A 277 -4.32 1.61 11.90
C VAL A 277 -5.82 1.56 12.03
N PHE A 278 -6.29 1.38 13.25
CA PHE A 278 -7.70 1.45 13.55
C PHE A 278 -7.97 2.44 14.69
N ASP A 279 -9.08 3.17 14.58
CA ASP A 279 -9.59 4.06 15.61
C ASP A 279 -11.11 4.21 15.45
N ASN A 280 -11.86 4.02 16.54
CA ASN A 280 -13.31 4.10 16.50
C ASN A 280 -13.86 5.51 16.22
N ASN A 281 -12.98 6.52 16.15
CA ASN A 281 -13.28 7.88 15.75
C ASN A 281 -12.58 8.21 14.42
N GLN A 282 -13.33 8.13 13.31
CA GLN A 282 -12.88 8.55 11.99
C GLN A 282 -12.24 9.95 11.97
N ALA A 283 -12.68 10.86 12.85
CA ALA A 283 -12.20 12.23 12.94
C ALA A 283 -10.94 12.38 13.83
N ASN A 284 -10.28 11.28 14.24
CA ASN A 284 -8.96 11.33 14.88
C ASN A 284 -7.87 11.63 13.84
N TYR A 285 -7.94 12.82 13.23
CA TYR A 285 -7.07 13.24 12.14
C TYR A 285 -5.59 13.30 12.52
N ARG A 286 -5.27 13.48 13.81
CA ARG A 286 -3.88 13.45 14.30
C ARG A 286 -3.30 12.05 14.16
N LEU A 287 -4.00 11.03 14.65
CA LEU A 287 -3.56 9.64 14.53
C LEU A 287 -3.48 9.21 13.06
N PHE A 288 -4.49 9.59 12.27
CA PHE A 288 -4.48 9.37 10.82
C PHE A 288 -3.23 9.98 10.16
N ARG A 289 -2.96 11.28 10.35
CA ARG A 289 -1.80 11.93 9.74
C ARG A 289 -0.48 11.34 10.23
N PHE A 290 -0.36 11.04 11.53
CA PHE A 290 0.82 10.42 12.11
C PHE A 290 1.16 9.08 11.43
N SER A 291 0.14 8.25 11.23
CA SER A 291 0.30 6.91 10.68
C SER A 291 0.46 6.91 9.16
N LEU A 292 -0.30 7.72 8.42
CA LEU A 292 -0.11 7.90 6.98
C LEU A 292 1.29 8.45 6.67
N ALA A 293 1.71 9.51 7.36
CA ALA A 293 3.04 10.07 7.16
C ALA A 293 4.14 9.08 7.57
N SER A 294 3.89 8.19 8.54
CA SER A 294 4.80 7.09 8.88
C SER A 294 4.91 6.06 7.75
N ALA A 295 3.78 5.66 7.14
CA ALA A 295 3.78 4.78 5.98
C ALA A 295 4.56 5.39 4.81
N LEU A 296 4.38 6.69 4.56
CA LEU A 296 5.11 7.44 3.52
C LEU A 296 6.63 7.50 3.74
N LEU A 297 7.15 7.22 4.95
CA LEU A 297 8.60 7.07 5.15
C LEU A 297 9.17 5.82 4.46
N GLY A 298 8.33 4.85 4.09
CA GLY A 298 8.67 3.67 3.32
C GLY A 298 7.81 3.52 2.06
N ASP A 299 7.92 2.36 1.40
CA ASP A 299 7.29 2.13 0.07
C ASP A 299 6.01 1.29 0.13
N GLY A 300 5.50 1.02 1.32
CA GLY A 300 4.30 0.24 1.53
C GLY A 300 3.00 1.02 1.33
N TYR A 301 1.90 0.30 1.56
CA TYR A 301 0.55 0.83 1.53
C TYR A 301 0.10 1.27 2.92
N PHE A 302 -0.89 2.15 2.95
CA PHE A 302 -1.53 2.62 4.17
C PHE A 302 -3.02 2.26 4.19
N SER A 303 -3.51 1.79 5.35
CA SER A 303 -4.93 1.49 5.61
C SER A 303 -5.35 2.11 6.95
N PHE A 304 -6.59 2.62 7.02
CA PHE A 304 -7.18 3.18 8.23
C PHE A 304 -8.65 2.79 8.36
N ASP A 305 -9.03 2.12 9.45
CA ASP A 305 -10.39 1.61 9.69
C ASP A 305 -10.83 1.74 11.16
N TYR A 306 -11.94 1.10 11.55
CA TYR A 306 -12.61 1.35 12.82
C TYR A 306 -11.96 0.63 14.01
N ASP A 307 -12.01 -0.70 14.07
CA ASP A 307 -11.34 -1.52 15.07
C ASP A 307 -11.34 -3.00 14.67
N VAL A 308 -10.70 -3.84 15.49
CA VAL A 308 -10.62 -5.30 15.34
C VAL A 308 -11.97 -6.02 15.31
N THR A 309 -13.08 -5.35 15.64
CA THR A 309 -14.43 -5.92 15.60
C THR A 309 -15.16 -5.58 14.30
N ASN A 310 -14.70 -4.58 13.56
CA ASN A 310 -15.35 -4.11 12.35
C ASN A 310 -14.35 -3.40 11.42
N HIS A 311 -14.05 -4.04 10.29
CA HIS A 311 -13.22 -3.47 9.22
C HIS A 311 -14.03 -3.08 7.98
N GLY A 312 -15.34 -2.82 8.11
CA GLY A 312 -16.24 -2.54 6.97
C GLY A 312 -16.21 -1.09 6.44
N GLN A 313 -15.13 -0.34 6.65
CA GLN A 313 -15.11 1.12 6.41
C GLN A 313 -14.52 1.49 5.04
N THR A 314 -15.15 2.46 4.38
CA THR A 314 -14.63 3.12 3.17
C THR A 314 -14.28 4.59 3.47
N TRP A 315 -13.65 4.83 4.62
CA TRP A 315 -13.31 6.19 5.06
C TRP A 315 -12.28 6.82 4.13
N TRP A 316 -12.62 7.99 3.59
CA TRP A 316 -11.75 8.76 2.70
C TRP A 316 -11.25 10.02 3.36
N TYR A 317 -10.00 10.37 3.09
CA TYR A 317 -9.31 11.51 3.70
C TYR A 317 -8.73 12.46 2.66
N ASP A 318 -8.69 13.76 2.96
CA ASP A 318 -8.17 14.80 2.05
C ASP A 318 -6.74 14.48 1.57
N GLU A 319 -5.92 13.88 2.43
CA GLU A 319 -4.54 13.48 2.14
C GLU A 319 -4.43 12.37 1.07
N TYR A 320 -5.47 11.57 0.85
CA TYR A 320 -5.46 10.47 -0.13
C TYR A 320 -5.55 10.96 -1.58
N ASP A 321 -6.12 12.16 -1.80
CA ASP A 321 -6.24 12.74 -3.14
C ASP A 321 -4.94 13.43 -3.62
N ILE A 322 -3.87 13.35 -2.84
CA ILE A 322 -2.60 14.02 -3.13
C ILE A 322 -1.66 13.13 -3.91
N GLY A 323 -1.43 13.44 -5.18
CA GLY A 323 -0.37 12.81 -5.98
C GLY A 323 1.02 13.35 -5.64
N LEU A 324 1.70 12.77 -4.65
CA LEU A 324 3.08 13.14 -4.27
C LEU A 324 4.12 12.80 -5.34
N GLY A 325 3.80 11.85 -6.24
CA GLY A 325 4.72 11.35 -7.27
C GLY A 325 5.84 10.49 -6.68
N THR A 326 6.91 10.28 -7.45
CA THR A 326 8.03 9.43 -7.04
C THR A 326 8.77 9.94 -5.82
N ALA A 327 9.25 9.02 -4.98
CA ALA A 327 10.16 9.35 -3.89
C ALA A 327 11.51 9.84 -4.45
N GLN A 328 12.03 10.93 -3.88
CA GLN A 328 13.30 11.55 -4.24
C GLN A 328 14.39 11.32 -3.18
N SER A 329 14.01 10.83 -2.01
CA SER A 329 14.92 10.45 -0.93
C SER A 329 14.40 9.24 -0.16
N GLY A 330 15.29 8.59 0.60
CA GLY A 330 14.88 7.73 1.71
C GLY A 330 14.44 8.59 2.92
N ALA A 331 13.91 7.96 3.96
CA ALA A 331 13.56 8.68 5.19
C ALA A 331 14.80 9.14 5.97
N TYR A 332 14.78 10.38 6.46
CA TYR A 332 15.86 10.96 7.26
C TYR A 332 15.35 11.87 8.38
N ASN A 333 16.12 11.96 9.47
CA ASN A 333 15.76 12.73 10.64
C ASN A 333 16.30 14.17 10.56
N ILE A 334 15.41 15.15 10.40
CA ILE A 334 15.79 16.56 10.22
C ILE A 334 16.23 17.25 11.51
N LEU A 335 15.93 16.69 12.68
CA LEU A 335 16.46 17.18 13.96
C LEU A 335 17.85 16.60 14.28
N ASN A 336 18.26 15.52 13.61
CA ASN A 336 19.52 14.82 13.85
C ASN A 336 20.44 14.85 12.62
N GLY A 337 20.55 16.01 11.97
CA GLY A 337 21.49 16.24 10.87
C GLY A 337 21.27 15.37 9.62
N GLY A 338 20.05 14.85 9.42
CA GLY A 338 19.71 14.01 8.27
C GLY A 338 20.15 12.54 8.39
N LYS A 339 20.47 12.07 9.60
CA LYS A 339 20.75 10.64 9.82
C LYS A 339 19.51 9.77 9.57
N SER A 340 19.76 8.55 9.10
CA SER A 340 18.74 7.54 8.81
C SER A 340 18.57 6.50 9.91
N ASP A 341 19.38 6.55 10.98
CA ASP A 341 19.21 5.67 12.14
C ASP A 341 17.87 5.96 12.82
N LEU A 342 16.99 4.96 12.93
CA LEU A 342 15.65 5.15 13.50
C LEU A 342 15.72 5.46 15.01
N GLN A 343 15.25 6.63 15.40
CA GLN A 343 15.01 7.07 16.77
C GLN A 343 13.80 8.02 16.81
N PRO A 344 13.19 8.27 17.99
CA PRO A 344 12.23 9.35 18.13
C PRO A 344 12.79 10.66 17.57
N GLY A 345 12.06 11.33 16.70
CA GLY A 345 12.51 12.57 16.07
C GLY A 345 11.53 13.14 15.06
N LEU A 346 12.00 14.12 14.30
CA LEU A 346 11.23 14.67 13.18
C LEU A 346 11.78 14.04 11.90
N TRP A 347 11.01 13.14 11.32
CA TRP A 347 11.39 12.37 10.14
C TRP A 347 10.77 12.98 8.90
N ARG A 348 11.54 13.04 7.81
CA ARG A 348 11.11 13.57 6.52
C ARG A 348 11.44 12.56 5.42
N ARG A 349 10.58 12.50 4.41
CA ARG A 349 10.88 11.91 3.12
C ARG A 349 10.41 12.85 2.00
N ASP A 350 11.24 13.00 0.97
CA ASP A 350 10.94 13.86 -0.16
C ASP A 350 10.32 13.07 -1.31
N PHE A 351 9.36 13.72 -1.96
CA PHE A 351 8.72 13.25 -3.18
C PHE A 351 8.80 14.33 -4.24
N LYS A 352 8.50 13.96 -5.49
CA LYS A 352 8.47 14.88 -6.65
C LYS A 352 7.66 16.13 -6.37
N ASN A 353 6.45 15.97 -5.82
CA ASN A 353 5.47 17.06 -5.66
C ASN A 353 5.31 17.55 -4.20
N GLY A 354 6.00 16.95 -3.24
CA GLY A 354 5.82 17.28 -1.83
C GLY A 354 6.79 16.56 -0.90
N VAL A 355 6.52 16.65 0.40
CA VAL A 355 7.26 15.98 1.46
C VAL A 355 6.27 15.41 2.48
N ALA A 356 6.60 14.26 3.05
CA ALA A 356 5.93 13.72 4.23
C ALA A 356 6.81 13.94 5.45
N ILE A 357 6.23 14.45 6.54
CA ILE A 357 6.96 14.70 7.79
C ILE A 357 6.20 14.06 8.96
N VAL A 358 6.92 13.32 9.80
CA VAL A 358 6.39 12.67 11.02
C VAL A 358 7.13 13.20 12.23
N ASN A 359 6.40 13.66 13.25
CA ASN A 359 6.95 13.86 14.57
C ASN A 359 6.72 12.61 15.43
N SER A 360 7.73 11.75 15.52
CA SER A 360 7.69 10.53 16.35
C SER A 360 8.13 10.76 17.81
N THR A 361 8.30 12.02 18.22
CA THR A 361 8.58 12.37 19.62
C THR A 361 7.29 12.54 20.44
N ASP A 362 7.45 12.52 21.76
CA ASP A 362 6.40 12.79 22.75
C ASP A 362 6.13 14.29 22.98
N LYS A 363 6.81 15.17 22.22
CA LYS A 363 6.75 16.62 22.37
C LYS A 363 6.44 17.31 21.06
N THR A 364 5.87 18.51 21.15
CA THR A 364 5.75 19.39 19.98
C THR A 364 7.14 19.76 19.48
N GLN A 365 7.36 19.65 18.17
CA GLN A 365 8.61 20.04 17.52
C GLN A 365 8.39 21.29 16.66
N THR A 366 9.42 22.13 16.59
CA THR A 366 9.46 23.29 15.70
C THR A 366 10.70 23.19 14.82
N PHE A 367 10.54 23.42 13.52
CA PHE A 367 11.63 23.35 12.56
C PHE A 367 11.50 24.49 11.53
N ALA A 368 12.58 25.23 11.28
CA ALA A 368 12.61 26.26 10.25
C ALA A 368 13.31 25.74 8.99
N PHE A 369 12.63 25.84 7.85
CA PHE A 369 13.18 25.51 6.54
C PHE A 369 13.98 26.71 6.03
N SER A 370 15.31 26.61 6.07
CA SER A 370 16.20 27.74 5.75
C SER A 370 16.26 28.09 4.26
N LYS A 371 15.90 27.14 3.37
CA LYS A 371 16.04 27.26 1.91
C LYS A 371 14.80 26.82 1.14
N GLU A 372 13.72 26.48 1.84
CA GLU A 372 12.53 25.87 1.24
C GLU A 372 11.27 26.57 1.75
N GLU A 373 10.28 26.68 0.87
CA GLU A 373 8.93 27.07 1.20
C GLU A 373 8.00 25.95 0.71
N PHE A 374 7.04 25.60 1.56
CA PHE A 374 6.03 24.60 1.25
C PHE A 374 4.63 25.17 1.39
N GLU A 375 3.67 24.50 0.79
CA GLU A 375 2.24 24.79 0.96
C GLU A 375 1.59 23.64 1.73
N LYS A 376 0.83 23.94 2.79
CA LYS A 376 0.00 22.93 3.43
C LYS A 376 -1.11 22.47 2.48
N LEU A 377 -1.65 21.28 2.69
CA LEU A 377 -2.87 20.88 2.00
C LEU A 377 -4.00 21.86 2.32
N LYS A 378 -4.97 22.01 1.41
CA LYS A 378 -6.19 22.78 1.63
C LYS A 378 -7.38 21.83 1.70
N GLY A 379 -7.60 21.28 2.89
CA GLY A 379 -8.60 20.26 3.17
C GLY A 379 -9.83 20.83 3.88
N ILE A 380 -10.90 20.04 3.93
CA ILE A 380 -12.14 20.36 4.65
C ILE A 380 -12.28 19.61 5.98
N GLN A 381 -11.55 18.51 6.15
CA GLN A 381 -11.67 17.64 7.32
C GLN A 381 -10.93 18.21 8.54
N ALA A 382 -9.72 18.73 8.32
CA ALA A 382 -8.88 19.32 9.37
C ALA A 382 -8.37 20.73 8.98
N PRO A 383 -9.25 21.73 8.76
CA PRO A 383 -8.88 23.02 8.19
C PRO A 383 -7.98 23.86 9.10
N ALA A 384 -7.80 23.51 10.38
CA ALA A 384 -6.81 24.17 11.24
C ALA A 384 -5.36 23.76 10.90
N ILE A 385 -5.17 22.59 10.29
CA ILE A 385 -3.88 22.06 9.88
C ILE A 385 -3.73 22.17 8.36
N ASN A 386 -4.72 21.67 7.62
CA ASN A 386 -4.77 21.69 6.16
C ASN A 386 -5.51 22.95 5.67
N ASN A 387 -4.92 24.12 5.90
CA ASN A 387 -5.48 25.44 5.55
C ASN A 387 -4.95 26.04 4.24
N GLY A 388 -4.03 25.37 3.55
CA GLY A 388 -3.38 25.92 2.36
C GLY A 388 -2.34 27.00 2.63
N GLU A 389 -1.90 27.23 3.88
CA GLU A 389 -0.87 28.24 4.16
C GLU A 389 0.47 27.90 3.51
N ARG A 390 1.17 28.93 3.02
CA ARG A 390 2.58 28.82 2.67
C ARG A 390 3.43 28.99 3.91
N ILE A 391 4.36 28.06 4.12
CA ILE A 391 5.20 28.01 5.31
C ILE A 391 6.66 27.79 4.93
N ASN A 392 7.54 28.46 5.67
CA ASN A 392 8.96 28.16 5.76
C ASN A 392 9.36 27.74 7.19
N TYR A 393 8.37 27.50 8.06
CA TYR A 393 8.57 26.89 9.36
C TYR A 393 7.43 25.91 9.66
N LEU A 394 7.72 24.87 10.41
CA LEU A 394 6.77 23.87 10.87
C LEU A 394 6.72 23.90 12.40
N LYS A 395 5.51 23.91 12.96
CA LYS A 395 5.25 23.54 14.35
C LYS A 395 4.27 22.36 14.32
N ILE A 396 4.71 21.20 14.80
CA ILE A 396 3.96 19.94 14.71
C ILE A 396 3.84 19.30 16.09
N GLY A 397 2.63 18.86 16.44
CA GLY A 397 2.33 18.23 17.72
C GLY A 397 3.08 16.91 17.90
N ALA A 398 3.16 16.43 19.15
CA ALA A 398 3.66 15.10 19.46
C ALA A 398 2.83 14.03 18.74
N LEU A 399 3.49 12.98 18.22
CA LEU A 399 2.85 11.86 17.53
C LEU A 399 1.83 12.35 16.47
N ASP A 400 2.27 13.25 15.61
CA ASP A 400 1.50 13.82 14.50
C ASP A 400 2.32 13.73 13.20
N GLY A 401 1.64 13.85 12.07
CA GLY A 401 2.23 13.89 10.75
C GLY A 401 1.70 15.07 9.94
N ILE A 402 2.41 15.41 8.86
CA ILE A 402 1.95 16.39 7.90
C ILE A 402 2.50 16.07 6.51
N ILE A 403 1.65 16.25 5.51
CA ILE A 403 2.06 16.29 4.10
C ILE A 403 2.11 17.74 3.67
N LEU A 404 3.21 18.14 3.05
CA LEU A 404 3.44 19.48 2.56
C LEU A 404 3.75 19.43 1.06
N LEU A 405 3.15 20.32 0.28
CA LEU A 405 3.34 20.37 -1.16
C LEU A 405 4.51 21.30 -1.49
N LYS A 406 5.30 20.91 -2.48
CA LYS A 406 6.31 21.80 -3.07
C LYS A 406 5.61 22.92 -3.84
N LYS A 407 6.30 24.06 -3.93
CA LYS A 407 5.86 25.19 -4.72
C LYS A 407 5.81 24.80 -6.20
N LEU A 408 4.69 25.12 -6.84
CA LEU A 408 4.59 25.04 -8.30
C LEU A 408 5.44 26.17 -8.89
N THR A 409 6.38 25.81 -9.76
CA THR A 409 7.29 26.76 -10.43
C THR A 409 6.81 27.07 -11.84
N ALA A 410 6.44 26.03 -12.59
CA ALA A 410 5.87 26.13 -13.93
C ALA A 410 4.74 25.12 -14.11
N TRP A 411 3.71 25.51 -14.86
CA TRP A 411 2.65 24.62 -15.29
C TRP A 411 3.17 23.61 -16.32
N GLN A 412 2.76 22.37 -16.15
CA GLN A 412 3.10 21.26 -17.02
C GLN A 412 1.78 20.56 -17.39
N GLY A 413 1.44 20.51 -18.68
CA GLY A 413 0.21 19.87 -19.17
C GLY A 413 -0.52 20.62 -20.27
N SER A 414 -0.30 21.93 -20.42
CA SER A 414 -0.78 22.72 -21.55
C SER A 414 0.08 23.97 -21.76
N GLY A 415 -0.21 24.72 -22.82
CA GLY A 415 0.36 26.05 -23.02
C GLY A 415 0.03 26.99 -21.86
N PHE A 416 0.99 27.83 -21.46
CA PHE A 416 0.78 28.92 -20.51
C PHE A 416 1.64 30.14 -20.87
N THR A 417 1.18 31.32 -20.46
CA THR A 417 1.96 32.55 -20.55
C THR A 417 3.04 32.59 -19.47
N ASN A 418 4.32 32.69 -19.84
CA ASN A 418 5.44 32.77 -18.92
C ASN A 418 5.37 34.06 -18.09
N GLY A 419 5.26 33.90 -16.76
CA GLY A 419 4.97 35.00 -15.82
C GLY A 419 3.47 35.25 -15.61
N GLY A 420 2.59 34.44 -16.18
CA GLY A 420 1.14 34.48 -16.00
C GLY A 420 0.70 33.90 -14.65
N PHE A 421 -0.34 34.47 -14.06
CA PHE A 421 -0.91 33.98 -12.79
C PHE A 421 -1.98 32.92 -13.04
N LEU A 422 -1.74 31.71 -12.52
CA LEU A 422 -2.65 30.58 -12.63
C LEU A 422 -3.41 30.36 -11.33
N ARG A 423 -4.68 29.95 -11.45
CA ARG A 423 -5.53 29.52 -10.33
C ARG A 423 -5.96 28.09 -10.57
N ILE A 424 -5.95 27.30 -9.50
CA ILE A 424 -6.22 25.85 -9.58
C ILE A 424 -7.53 25.58 -8.88
N PHE A 425 -8.48 25.00 -9.63
CA PHE A 425 -9.80 24.63 -9.14
C PHE A 425 -10.05 23.14 -9.39
N THR A 426 -10.83 22.54 -8.51
CA THR A 426 -11.44 21.23 -8.72
C THR A 426 -12.55 21.32 -9.78
N PRO A 427 -13.02 20.20 -10.35
CA PRO A 427 -14.12 20.19 -11.32
C PRO A 427 -15.43 20.81 -10.80
N ASP A 428 -15.66 20.78 -9.48
CA ASP A 428 -16.79 21.44 -8.80
C ASP A 428 -16.54 22.92 -8.48
N GLY A 429 -15.43 23.50 -8.94
CA GLY A 429 -15.12 24.93 -8.84
C GLY A 429 -14.53 25.38 -7.50
N LYS A 430 -14.18 24.45 -6.59
CA LYS A 430 -13.48 24.79 -5.35
C LYS A 430 -12.00 25.02 -5.62
N GLN A 431 -11.40 26.03 -5.01
CA GLN A 431 -9.97 26.29 -5.18
C GLN A 431 -9.15 25.17 -4.51
N ALA A 432 -8.45 24.37 -5.31
CA ALA A 432 -7.68 23.20 -4.86
C ALA A 432 -6.33 23.59 -4.25
N ARG A 433 -5.67 24.63 -4.81
CA ARG A 433 -4.38 25.15 -4.34
C ARG A 433 -4.31 26.67 -4.48
N ASN A 434 -3.34 27.28 -3.80
CA ASN A 434 -3.05 28.68 -4.02
C ASN A 434 -2.65 28.95 -5.47
N GLY A 435 -3.07 30.10 -5.98
CA GLY A 435 -2.61 30.56 -7.28
C GLY A 435 -1.11 30.88 -7.26
N PHE A 436 -0.46 30.71 -8.41
CA PHE A 436 0.98 30.95 -8.55
C PHE A 436 1.28 31.57 -9.90
N PHE A 437 2.41 32.27 -9.98
CA PHE A 437 2.96 32.71 -11.25
C PHE A 437 3.74 31.55 -11.87
N SER A 438 3.29 31.07 -13.02
CA SER A 438 4.01 30.04 -13.78
C SER A 438 5.18 30.72 -14.50
N TYR A 439 6.41 30.44 -14.08
CA TYR A 439 7.57 31.18 -14.56
C TYR A 439 8.79 30.28 -14.75
N ILE A 440 9.36 30.32 -15.96
CA ILE A 440 10.62 29.69 -16.33
C ILE A 440 11.62 30.81 -16.57
N SER A 441 12.61 30.91 -15.68
CA SER A 441 13.58 32.02 -15.65
C SER A 441 14.48 32.09 -16.87
N SER A 442 14.66 30.98 -17.58
CA SER A 442 15.46 30.90 -18.80
C SER A 442 14.72 31.36 -20.06
N LEU A 443 13.41 31.64 -19.96
CA LEU A 443 12.56 32.03 -21.08
C LEU A 443 12.09 33.49 -20.97
N PRO A 444 11.80 34.17 -22.09
CA PRO A 444 11.27 35.54 -22.07
C PRO A 444 9.93 35.64 -21.32
N SER A 445 9.74 36.71 -20.56
CA SER A 445 8.44 37.01 -19.93
C SER A 445 7.38 37.29 -20.99
N GLY A 446 6.15 36.84 -20.77
CA GLY A 446 5.03 36.98 -21.70
C GLY A 446 5.04 36.00 -22.87
N SER A 447 6.04 35.12 -22.97
CA SER A 447 6.04 34.06 -23.99
C SER A 447 4.95 33.03 -23.71
N GLU A 448 4.28 32.55 -24.76
CA GLU A 448 3.47 31.33 -24.65
C GLU A 448 4.40 30.12 -24.66
N VAL A 449 4.32 29.29 -23.62
CA VAL A 449 5.23 28.17 -23.36
C VAL A 449 4.46 26.87 -23.22
N VAL A 450 4.94 25.82 -23.88
CA VAL A 450 4.60 24.42 -23.61
C VAL A 450 5.83 23.73 -23.04
N VAL A 451 5.66 23.02 -21.93
CA VAL A 451 6.71 22.19 -21.31
C VAL A 451 6.42 20.74 -21.64
N GLU A 452 7.38 20.06 -22.27
CA GLU A 452 7.34 18.61 -22.52
C GLU A 452 8.49 17.94 -21.78
N SER A 453 8.29 16.68 -21.36
CA SER A 453 9.38 15.83 -20.86
C SER A 453 9.71 14.79 -21.92
N HIS A 454 10.98 14.71 -22.30
CA HIS A 454 11.47 13.72 -23.25
C HIS A 454 12.67 12.97 -22.65
N ASN A 455 12.49 11.69 -22.33
CA ASN A 455 13.51 10.84 -21.67
C ASN A 455 14.06 11.42 -20.36
N GLY A 456 13.22 12.15 -19.60
CA GLY A 456 13.61 12.76 -18.32
C GLY A 456 14.20 14.16 -18.42
N ASP A 457 14.54 14.64 -19.62
CA ASP A 457 14.94 16.03 -19.85
C ASP A 457 13.71 16.89 -20.14
N GLU A 458 13.67 18.09 -19.53
CA GLU A 458 12.65 19.09 -19.87
C GLU A 458 12.99 19.78 -21.22
N GLU A 459 11.98 19.80 -22.09
CA GLU A 459 11.97 20.56 -23.33
C GLU A 459 10.95 21.69 -23.24
N TYR A 460 11.32 22.84 -23.81
CA TYR A 460 10.46 24.01 -23.88
C TYR A 460 10.18 24.34 -25.33
N ILE A 461 8.90 24.43 -25.68
CA ILE A 461 8.45 25.05 -26.93
C ILE A 461 7.85 26.40 -26.56
N TYR A 462 8.41 27.50 -27.08
CA TYR A 462 7.95 28.83 -26.71
C TYR A 462 7.96 29.82 -27.86
N SER A 463 7.14 30.85 -27.76
CA SER A 463 7.10 31.97 -28.70
C SER A 463 7.74 33.23 -28.12
N ALA A 464 8.60 33.91 -28.90
CA ALA A 464 9.16 35.21 -28.51
C ALA A 464 9.54 36.01 -29.75
N ASN A 465 9.26 37.32 -29.74
CA ASN A 465 9.60 38.25 -30.82
C ASN A 465 9.13 37.78 -32.22
N GLY A 466 7.95 37.16 -32.29
CA GLY A 466 7.40 36.64 -33.55
C GLY A 466 8.04 35.34 -34.05
N LEU A 467 8.90 34.69 -33.26
CA LEU A 467 9.53 33.40 -33.57
C LEU A 467 9.02 32.31 -32.64
N LEU A 468 9.07 31.07 -33.12
CA LEU A 468 8.90 29.85 -32.32
C LEU A 468 10.25 29.20 -32.08
N PHE A 469 10.47 28.75 -30.85
CA PHE A 469 11.70 28.09 -30.40
C PHE A 469 11.37 26.74 -29.80
N ARG A 470 12.24 25.76 -30.03
CA ARG A 470 12.32 24.52 -29.26
C ARG A 470 13.68 24.47 -28.58
N GLN A 471 13.68 24.36 -27.26
CA GLN A 471 14.88 24.37 -26.43
C GLN A 471 14.95 23.12 -25.54
N ARG A 472 16.14 22.53 -25.42
CA ARG A 472 16.44 21.44 -24.47
C ARG A 472 17.79 21.73 -23.83
N ASN A 473 17.90 21.54 -22.51
CA ASN A 473 19.15 21.73 -21.76
C ASN A 473 19.81 23.10 -22.03
N GLY A 474 18.99 24.15 -22.12
CA GLY A 474 19.44 25.52 -22.39
C GLY A 474 19.87 25.82 -23.83
N LYS A 475 19.82 24.84 -24.75
CA LYS A 475 20.19 25.01 -26.15
C LYS A 475 18.96 25.04 -27.05
N ILE A 476 18.90 26.00 -27.96
CA ILE A 476 17.90 26.02 -29.03
C ILE A 476 18.21 24.86 -29.99
N ILE A 477 17.31 23.89 -30.05
CA ILE A 477 17.36 22.77 -30.99
C ILE A 477 16.82 23.22 -32.35
N TRP A 478 15.77 24.05 -32.33
CA TRP A 478 15.08 24.50 -33.52
C TRP A 478 14.47 25.89 -33.30
N GLN A 479 14.44 26.68 -34.37
CA GLN A 479 13.72 27.96 -34.43
C GLN A 479 12.97 28.05 -35.76
N ALA A 480 11.80 28.69 -35.75
CA ALA A 480 11.09 29.03 -36.97
C ALA A 480 10.38 30.37 -36.87
N GLN A 481 10.20 30.98 -38.03
CA GLN A 481 9.38 32.17 -38.20
C GLN A 481 8.05 31.73 -38.82
N PRO A 482 6.97 31.62 -38.04
CA PRO A 482 5.69 31.09 -38.54
C PRO A 482 5.00 32.03 -39.54
N PHE A 483 5.31 33.33 -39.52
CA PHE A 483 4.69 34.35 -40.38
C PHE A 483 5.74 35.20 -41.11
N ALA A 484 5.46 35.62 -42.35
CA ALA A 484 6.36 36.50 -43.10
C ALA A 484 6.58 37.84 -42.37
N ALA A 485 7.77 38.44 -42.52
CA ALA A 485 8.07 39.74 -41.92
C ALA A 485 7.08 40.81 -42.44
N GLY A 486 6.38 41.51 -41.53
CA GLY A 486 5.46 42.60 -41.86
C GLY A 486 3.98 42.40 -41.47
N PHE A 487 3.67 41.45 -40.58
CA PHE A 487 2.39 41.38 -39.88
C PHE A 487 2.44 42.10 -38.52
#